data_AF-A0A7K8V947-F1
#
_entry.id   AF-A0A7K8V947-F1
#
_cell.length_a   1.000
_cell.length_b   1.000
_cell.length_c   1.000
_cell.angle_alpha   90.00
_cell.angle_beta   90.00
_cell.angle_gamma   90.00
#
_symmetry.space_group_name_H-M   'P 1'
#
loop_
_entity.id
_entity.type
_entity.pdbx_description
1 polymer ?
#
loop_
_entity_poly.entity_id
_entity_poly.type
_entity_poly.pdbx_seq_one_letter_code
_entity_poly.pdbx_strand_id
1 'polypeptide(L)' 'TQCSVLTNKHEFFLGFFFAAYSQEAADTLACRQNRGSCSFVACSAPLVDIGTCRGGKLKCCKW' A
#
# COMPACT_ATOMS: atom_id res chain seq x y z
N THR A 1 -10.56 -5.04 10.34
CA THR A 1 -11.27 -4.04 9.52
C THR A 1 -10.45 -2.77 9.50
N GLN A 2 -10.18 -2.23 8.31
CA GLN A 2 -9.56 -0.92 8.00
C GLN A 2 -8.50 -0.38 8.98
N CYS A 3 -7.22 -0.40 8.55
CA CYS A 3 -6.19 0.43 9.18
C CYS A 3 -6.48 1.90 8.90
N SER A 4 -7.24 2.51 9.80
CA SER A 4 -7.05 3.87 10.30
C SER A 4 -6.72 4.94 9.26
N VAL A 5 -7.65 5.22 8.35
CA VAL A 5 -7.90 6.62 8.02
C VAL A 5 -8.58 7.17 9.28
N LEU A 6 -7.78 7.69 10.20
CA LEU A 6 -8.29 8.33 11.40
C LEU A 6 -9.04 9.59 10.94
N THR A 7 -10.34 9.41 10.70
CA THR A 7 -11.28 10.48 10.45
C THR A 7 -11.48 11.21 11.78
N ASN A 8 -10.60 12.13 12.16
CA ASN A 8 -10.87 13.12 13.22
C ASN A 8 -9.86 14.26 13.07
N LYS A 9 -10.21 15.34 12.38
CA LYS A 9 -10.91 16.50 12.95
C LYS A 9 -10.07 17.18 14.05
N HIS A 10 -8.89 17.67 13.69
CA HIS A 10 -8.30 18.89 14.24
C HIS A 10 -7.01 19.27 13.48
N GLU A 11 -6.97 20.52 12.99
CA GLU A 11 -5.78 21.36 12.80
C GLU A 11 -4.74 21.00 11.72
N PHE A 12 -5.07 21.38 10.48
CA PHE A 12 -4.36 22.33 9.58
C PHE A 12 -2.81 22.53 9.58
N PHE A 13 -1.91 21.79 10.27
CA PHE A 13 -0.49 22.19 10.36
C PHE A 13 0.62 21.16 10.02
N LEU A 14 0.32 19.98 9.46
CA LEU A 14 1.33 18.92 9.19
C LEU A 14 1.28 18.35 7.76
N GLY A 15 1.22 19.22 6.75
CA GLY A 15 0.86 18.87 5.36
C GLY A 15 1.85 18.03 4.53
N PHE A 16 3.11 17.82 4.94
CA PHE A 16 4.11 17.17 4.06
C PHE A 16 4.48 15.73 4.43
N PHE A 17 4.40 15.33 5.70
CA PHE A 17 4.82 13.99 6.13
C PHE A 17 3.75 12.89 5.91
N PHE A 18 2.47 13.27 5.82
CA PHE A 18 1.36 12.33 5.67
C PHE A 18 1.15 11.81 4.25
N ALA A 19 1.61 12.53 3.22
CA ALA A 19 1.43 12.10 1.84
C ALA A 19 2.22 10.81 1.53
N ALA A 20 3.43 10.67 2.07
CA ALA A 20 4.23 9.46 1.92
C ALA A 20 3.62 8.27 2.68
N TYR A 21 3.13 8.51 3.90
CA TYR A 21 2.49 7.47 4.72
C TYR A 21 1.13 7.00 4.13
N SER A 22 0.39 7.90 3.50
CA SER A 22 -0.84 7.55 2.80
C SER A 22 -0.56 6.71 1.55
N GLN A 23 0.52 7.00 0.82
CA GLN A 23 0.93 6.23 -0.35
C GLN A 23 1.39 4.81 0.01
N GLU A 24 2.13 4.63 1.12
CA GLU A 24 2.51 3.29 1.57
C GLU A 24 1.30 2.43 1.98
N ALA A 25 0.29 3.05 2.58
CA ALA A 25 -0.96 2.39 2.92
C ALA A 25 -1.80 2.12 1.66
N ALA A 26 -1.93 3.10 0.75
CA ALA A 26 -2.76 2.99 -0.46
C ALA A 26 -2.32 1.85 -1.36
N ASP A 27 -1.01 1.73 -1.60
CA ASP A 27 -0.40 0.71 -2.45
C ASP A 27 -0.58 -0.71 -1.86
N THR A 28 -0.34 -0.84 -0.55
CA THR A 28 -0.59 -2.10 0.20
C THR A 28 -2.07 -2.48 0.22
N LEU A 29 -2.97 -1.50 0.35
CA LEU A 29 -4.40 -1.72 0.34
C LEU A 29 -4.89 -2.12 -1.06
N ALA A 30 -4.38 -1.47 -2.12
CA ALA A 30 -4.70 -1.81 -3.51
C ALA A 30 -4.27 -3.25 -3.84
N CYS A 31 -3.08 -3.67 -3.41
CA CYS A 31 -2.63 -5.05 -3.52
C CYS A 31 -3.59 -6.03 -2.85
N ARG A 32 -3.95 -5.77 -1.59
CA ARG A 32 -4.87 -6.61 -0.81
C ARG A 32 -6.27 -6.66 -1.43
N GLN A 33 -6.77 -5.53 -1.93
CA GLN A 33 -8.07 -5.46 -2.62
C GLN A 33 -8.07 -6.31 -3.90
N ASN A 34 -6.95 -6.35 -4.61
CA ASN A 34 -6.76 -7.20 -5.78
C ASN A 34 -6.54 -8.69 -5.45
N ARG A 35 -6.65 -9.08 -4.17
CA ARG A 35 -6.28 -10.42 -3.65
C ARG A 35 -4.84 -10.82 -3.98
N GLY A 36 -3.96 -9.83 -4.15
CA GLY A 36 -2.52 -10.04 -4.31
C GLY A 36 -1.83 -10.20 -2.95
N SER A 37 -0.56 -10.58 -3.01
CA SER A 37 0.33 -10.71 -1.87
C SER A 37 1.57 -9.86 -2.06
N CYS A 38 1.97 -9.15 -1.00
CA CYS A 38 3.16 -8.32 -0.99
C CYS A 38 4.40 -9.18 -0.77
N SER A 39 5.31 -9.22 -1.75
CA SER A 39 6.55 -10.00 -1.69
C SER A 39 7.78 -9.10 -1.73
N PHE A 40 8.85 -9.49 -1.02
CA PHE A 40 10.13 -8.75 -1.06
C PHE A 40 10.98 -9.15 -2.27
N VAL A 41 10.64 -10.27 -2.91
CA VAL A 41 11.27 -10.80 -4.12
C VAL A 41 10.39 -10.51 -5.34
N ALA A 42 10.99 -10.58 -6.54
CA ALA A 42 10.23 -10.50 -7.78
C ALA A 42 9.14 -11.58 -7.81
N CYS A 43 8.00 -11.25 -8.41
CA CYS A 43 6.92 -12.21 -8.58
C CYS A 43 7.40 -13.35 -9.48
N SER A 44 7.33 -14.58 -8.97
CA SER A 44 7.64 -15.78 -9.72
C SER A 44 6.40 -16.28 -10.43
N ALA A 45 6.53 -16.73 -11.67
CA ALA A 45 5.43 -17.35 -12.41
C ALA A 45 4.80 -18.49 -11.59
N PRO A 46 3.45 -18.59 -11.54
CA PRO A 46 2.45 -17.87 -12.35
C PRO A 46 2.02 -16.49 -11.81
N LEU A 47 2.65 -15.97 -10.76
CA LEU A 47 2.27 -14.67 -10.20
C LEU A 47 2.82 -13.52 -11.06
N VAL A 48 1.95 -12.58 -11.39
CA VAL A 48 2.26 -11.34 -12.11
C VAL A 48 2.43 -10.16 -11.15
N ASP A 49 3.37 -9.28 -11.47
CA ASP A 49 3.57 -8.00 -10.78
C ASP A 49 2.47 -7.03 -11.21
N ILE A 50 1.58 -6.68 -10.28
CA ILE A 50 0.44 -5.78 -10.51
C ILE A 50 0.62 -4.40 -9.87
N GLY A 51 1.71 -4.19 -9.12
CA GLY A 51 1.95 -2.94 -8.38
C GLY A 51 3.04 -3.11 -7.32
N THR A 52 3.01 -2.28 -6.29
CA THR A 52 3.94 -2.38 -5.17
C THR A 52 3.21 -2.55 -3.83
N CYS A 53 3.95 -2.69 -2.74
CA CYS A 53 3.42 -2.51 -1.38
C CYS A 53 4.39 -1.71 -0.51
N ARG A 54 3.88 -1.19 0.63
CA ARG A 54 4.60 -0.34 1.59
C ARG A 54 5.35 0.82 0.91
N GLY A 55 4.71 1.44 -0.08
CA GLY A 55 5.23 2.64 -0.75
C GLY A 55 6.43 2.31 -1.63
N GLY A 56 6.33 1.23 -2.41
CA GLY A 56 7.40 0.82 -3.33
C GLY A 56 8.50 -0.07 -2.71
N LYS A 57 8.42 -0.42 -1.42
CA LYS A 57 9.41 -1.29 -0.76
C LYS A 57 9.24 -2.78 -1.08
N LEU A 58 8.04 -3.17 -1.50
CA LEU A 58 7.67 -4.55 -1.81
C LEU A 58 6.94 -4.61 -3.16
N LYS A 59 6.86 -5.81 -3.72
CA LYS A 59 6.21 -6.11 -4.99
C LYS A 59 4.82 -6.71 -4.81
N CYS A 60 3.90 -6.16 -5.60
CA CYS A 60 2.51 -6.56 -5.82
C CYS A 60 2.32 -7.87 -6.56
N CYS A 61 2.37 -9.05 -5.95
CA CYS A 61 2.23 -10.30 -6.70
C CYS A 61 0.79 -10.85 -6.67
N LYS A 62 0.20 -11.09 -7.85
CA LYS A 62 -1.14 -11.69 -7.98
C LYS A 62 -1.10 -12.86 -8.95
N TRP A 63 -1.85 -13.92 -8.66
CA TRP A 63 -2.13 -14.99 -9.62
C TRP A 63 -2.97 -14.48 -10.81
#